data_AF-A0A7I2YQG8-F1
#
_entry.id   AF-A0A7I2YQG8-F1
#
_cell.length_a   1.000
_cell.length_b   1.000
_cell.length_c   1.000
_cell.angle_alpha   90.00
_cell.angle_beta   90.00
_cell.angle_gamma   90.00
#
_symmetry.space_group_name_H-M   'P 1'
#
loop_
_entity.id
_entity.type
_entity.pdbx_description
1 polymer ?
#
loop_
_entity_poly.entity_id
_entity_poly.type
_entity_poly.pdbx_seq_one_letter_code
_entity_poly.pdbx_strand_id
1 'polypeptide(L)' 'DIHHKVLSLNFSECHTKIRHVDAHATLSDGVVVQVMGLLSNSGQPERKFMQTFVLAPEMKCLVILSLNLMKNQKMK' A
#
# COMPACT_ATOMS: atom_id res chain seq x y z
N ASP A 1 8.02 -13.22 -6.85
CA ASP A 1 8.52 -11.93 -7.35
C ASP A 1 7.43 -10.87 -7.26
N ILE A 2 7.77 -9.66 -6.82
CA ILE A 2 6.81 -8.56 -6.65
C ILE A 2 6.35 -8.05 -8.01
N HIS A 3 7.27 -7.95 -8.98
CA HIS A 3 6.97 -7.42 -10.31
C HIS A 3 5.88 -8.25 -11.01
N HIS A 4 6.04 -9.58 -11.05
CA HIS A 4 5.04 -10.48 -11.60
C HIS A 4 3.70 -10.41 -10.86
N LYS A 5 3.73 -10.22 -9.53
CA LYS A 5 2.50 -10.07 -8.75
C LYS A 5 1.75 -8.79 -9.12
N VAL A 6 2.46 -7.68 -9.27
CA VAL A 6 1.87 -6.39 -9.69
C VAL A 6 1.26 -6.52 -11.07
N LEU A 7 1.98 -7.10 -12.04
CA LEU A 7 1.46 -7.34 -13.39
C LEU A 7 0.21 -8.21 -13.37
N SER A 8 0.17 -9.26 -12.55
CA SER A 8 -0.99 -10.17 -12.46
C SER A 8 -2.28 -9.53 -11.92
N LEU A 9 -2.19 -8.34 -11.29
CA LEU A 9 -3.34 -7.62 -10.76
C LEU A 9 -4.07 -6.79 -11.82
N ASN A 10 -3.51 -6.65 -13.03
CA ASN A 10 -4.11 -5.96 -14.17
C ASN A 10 -4.66 -4.57 -13.79
N PHE A 11 -3.83 -3.76 -13.13
CA PHE A 11 -4.19 -2.38 -12.84
C PHE A 11 -4.34 -1.58 -14.14
N SER A 12 -5.51 -0.99 -14.33
CA SER A 12 -5.87 -0.19 -15.50
C SER A 12 -6.84 0.88 -15.02
N GLU A 13 -6.58 2.15 -15.30
CA GLU A 13 -7.41 3.27 -14.79
C GLU A 13 -7.69 3.15 -13.28
N CYS A 14 -6.65 2.82 -12.52
CA CYS A 14 -6.74 2.66 -11.07
C CYS A 14 -6.84 4.03 -10.41
N HIS A 15 -7.94 4.28 -9.69
CA HIS A 15 -8.16 5.50 -8.94
C HIS A 15 -8.11 5.21 -7.45
N THR A 16 -7.37 6.02 -6.70
CA THR A 16 -7.26 5.87 -5.25
C THR A 16 -7.54 7.19 -4.56
N LYS A 17 -8.33 7.15 -3.49
CA LYS A 17 -8.59 8.29 -2.59
C LYS A 17 -8.05 7.94 -1.22
N ILE A 18 -7.02 8.66 -0.79
CA ILE A 18 -6.45 8.50 0.55
C ILE A 18 -7.37 9.21 1.55
N ARG A 19 -7.74 8.50 2.61
CA ARG A 19 -8.59 9.03 3.68
C ARG A 19 -7.81 9.35 4.93
N HIS A 20 -6.87 8.49 5.28
CA HIS A 20 -6.07 8.62 6.48
C HIS A 20 -4.68 8.06 6.25
N VAL A 21 -3.67 8.72 6.82
CA VAL A 21 -2.29 8.29 6.80
C VAL A 21 -1.72 8.52 8.20
N ASP A 22 -1.22 7.46 8.80
CA ASP A 22 -0.39 7.54 10.01
C ASP A 22 1.01 7.04 9.72
N ALA A 23 2.01 7.66 10.34
CA ALA A 23 3.40 7.26 10.24
C ALA A 23 4.05 7.27 11.63
N HIS A 24 4.73 6.18 11.98
CA HIS A 24 5.33 5.97 13.28
C HIS A 24 6.78 5.49 13.10
N ALA A 25 7.71 6.14 13.78
CA ALA A 25 9.09 5.67 13.84
C ALA A 25 9.14 4.30 14.52
N THR A 26 9.97 3.41 13.99
CA THR A 26 10.26 2.11 14.59
C THR A 26 11.66 2.08 15.19
N LEU A 27 11.96 0.98 15.88
CA LEU A 27 13.33 0.64 16.25
C LEU A 27 14.21 0.61 14.98
N SER A 28 15.46 1.09 15.09
CA SER A 28 16.46 1.13 14.01
C SER A 28 16.20 2.17 12.90
N ASP A 29 15.70 3.36 13.25
CA ASP A 29 15.45 4.47 12.32
C ASP A 29 14.51 4.15 11.15
N GLY A 30 13.75 3.06 11.27
CA GLY A 30 12.69 2.70 10.33
C GLY A 30 11.42 3.49 10.56
N VAL A 31 10.49 3.41 9.62
CA VAL A 31 9.18 4.05 9.71
C VAL A 31 8.12 3.07 9.26
N VAL A 32 7.09 2.88 10.08
CA VAL A 32 5.87 2.17 9.67
C VAL A 32 4.84 3.19 9.25
N VAL A 33 4.33 3.05 8.03
CA VAL A 33 3.26 3.89 7.49
C VAL A 33 2.02 3.05 7.29
N GLN A 34 0.90 3.46 7.86
CA GLN A 34 -0.40 2.87 7.61
C GLN A 34 -1.25 3.83 6.80
N VAL A 35 -1.74 3.35 5.66
CA VAL A 35 -2.56 4.12 4.72
C VAL A 35 -3.92 3.47 4.62
N MET A 36 -4.98 4.27 4.82
CA MET A 36 -6.36 3.85 4.63
C MET A 36 -7.01 4.71 3.56
N GLY A 37 -7.82 4.09 2.71
CA GLY A 37 -8.47 4.81 1.63
C GLY A 37 -9.51 4.00 0.87
N LEU A 38 -9.86 4.52 -0.29
CA LEU A 38 -10.74 3.90 -1.28
C LEU A 38 -9.94 3.67 -2.56
N LEU A 39 -10.11 2.51 -3.20
CA LEU A 39 -9.45 2.14 -4.44
C LEU A 39 -10.48 1.59 -5.43
N SER A 40 -10.41 2.06 -6.66
CA SER A 40 -11.15 1.59 -7.83
C SER A 40 -10.15 1.14 -8.89
N ASN A 41 -10.49 0.10 -9.65
CA ASN A 41 -9.70 -0.36 -10.79
C ASN A 41 -10.64 -0.59 -11.98
N SER A 42 -10.28 -0.13 -13.16
CA SER A 42 -11.06 -0.29 -14.40
C SER A 42 -12.50 0.23 -14.29
N GLY A 43 -12.68 1.39 -13.67
CA GLY A 43 -14.00 2.01 -13.46
C GLY A 43 -14.93 1.25 -12.51
N GLN A 44 -14.46 0.20 -11.84
CA GLN A 44 -15.24 -0.56 -10.87
C GLN A 44 -15.54 0.28 -9.62
N PRO A 45 -16.58 -0.06 -8.83
CA PRO A 45 -16.89 0.65 -7.60
C PRO A 45 -15.70 0.69 -6.63
N GLU A 46 -15.54 1.84 -5.97
CA GLU A 46 -14.49 2.03 -4.96
C GLU A 46 -14.64 1.06 -3.79
N ARG A 47 -13.52 0.41 -3.40
CA ARG A 47 -13.43 -0.49 -2.25
C ARG A 47 -12.49 0.09 -1.21
N LYS A 48 -12.83 -0.08 0.07
CA LYS A 48 -11.97 0.36 1.17
C LYS A 48 -10.72 -0.51 1.21
N PHE A 49 -9.56 0.11 1.43
CA PHE A 49 -8.31 -0.61 1.64
C PHE A 49 -7.58 -0.07 2.86
N MET A 50 -6.73 -0.93 3.43
CA MET A 50 -5.74 -0.58 4.43
C MET A 50 -4.42 -1.24 4.04
N GLN A 51 -3.37 -0.46 3.95
CA GLN A 51 -2.05 -0.91 3.55
C GLN A 51 -1.00 -0.43 4.54
N THR A 52 -0.17 -1.36 5.00
CA THR A 52 0.93 -1.06 5.91
C THR A 52 2.25 -1.21 5.15
N PHE A 53 3.06 -0.16 5.20
CA PHE A 53 4.41 -0.10 4.65
C PHE A 53 5.40 -0.11 5.80
N VAL A 54 6.41 -0.98 5.73
CA VAL A 54 7.57 -0.91 6.62
C VAL A 54 8.72 -0.33 5.81
N LEU A 55 9.19 0.83 6.22
CA LEU A 55 10.29 1.56 5.62
C LEU A 55 11.57 1.36 6.44
N ALA A 56 12.70 1.20 5.77
CA ALA A 56 14.01 1.22 6.40
C ALA A 56 14.95 2.20 5.71
N PRO A 57 15.94 2.73 6.44
CA PRO A 57 16.95 3.61 5.88
C PRO A 57 17.85 2.85 4.90
N GLU A 58 17.97 3.37 3.68
CA GLU A 58 18.97 2.98 2.69
C GLU A 58 19.76 4.22 2.25
N MET A 59 21.01 4.32 2.73
CA MET A 59 21.91 5.46 2.54
C MET A 59 21.28 6.82 2.90
N LYS A 60 20.57 7.46 1.96
CA LYS A 60 19.97 8.79 2.10
C LYS A 60 18.45 8.81 1.87
N CYS A 61 17.82 7.65 1.65
CA CYS A 61 16.39 7.53 1.39
C CYS A 61 15.78 6.38 2.21
N LEU A 62 14.46 6.39 2.36
CA LEU A 62 13.73 5.28 2.94
C LEU A 62 13.26 4.34 1.82
N VAL A 63 13.46 3.04 2.00
CA VAL A 63 12.97 2.01 1.06
C VAL A 63 11.95 1.11 1.72
N ILE A 64 11.02 0.61 0.90
CA ILE A 64 9.97 -0.30 1.36
C ILE A 64 10.55 -1.70 1.52
N LEU A 65 10.64 -2.17 2.76
CA LEU A 65 11.05 -3.54 3.07
C LEU A 65 9.89 -4.52 3.02
N SER A 66 8.70 -4.05 3.39
CA SER A 66 7.52 -4.92 3.46
C SER A 66 6.25 -4.16 3.11
N LEU A 67 5.40 -4.85 2.35
CA LEU A 67 4.07 -4.43 1.96
C LEU A 67 3.08 -5.44 2.52
N ASN A 68 2.27 -5.04 3.48
CA ASN A 68 1.16 -5.87 3.95
C ASN A 68 -0.15 -5.21 3.57
N LEU A 69 -0.85 -5.82 2.61
CA LEU A 69 -2.19 -5.39 2.20
C LEU A 69 -3.23 -6.18 3.00
N MET A 70 -3.77 -5.58 4.06
CA MET A 70 -4.92 -6.14 4.75
C MET A 70 -6.14 -5.99 3.85
N LYS A 71 -6.48 -7.06 3.13
CA LYS A 71 -7.70 -7.16 2.30
C LYS A 71 -8.94 -7.17 3.19
N ASN A 72 -9.39 -6.01 3.65
CA ASN A 72 -10.71 -5.88 4.22
C ASN A 72 -11.76 -5.95 3.10
N GLN A 73 -12.34 -7.14 2.96
CA GLN A 73 -13.44 -7.53 2.05
C GLN A 73 -13.11 -7.66 0.55
N LYS A 74 -13.05 -8.93 0.12
CA LYS A 74 -13.22 -9.46 -1.25
C LYS A 74 -12.80 -8.51 -2.38
N MET A 75 -11.56 -8.63 -2.85
CA MET A 75 -11.28 -8.50 -4.29
C MET A 75 -11.59 -9.84 -4.96
N LYS A 76 -12.89 -10.13 -5.09
CA LYS A 76 -13.45 -10.94 -6.17
C LYS A 76 -14.17 -9.98 -7.12
#